data_AF-R6C3J0-F1
#
_entry.id   AF-R6C3J0-F1
#
_cell.length_a   1.000
_cell.length_b   1.000
_cell.length_c   1.000
_cell.angle_alpha   90.00
_cell.angle_beta   90.00
_cell.angle_gamma   90.00
#
_symmetry.space_group_name_H-M   'P 1'
#
loop_
_entity.id
_entity.type
_entity.pdbx_description
1 polymer ?
#
loop_
_entity_poly.entity_id
_entity_poly.type
_entity_poly.pdbx_seq_one_letter_code
_entity_poly.pdbx_strand_id
1 'polypeptide(L)'
;MIQNSDFILKTINGSSYLLPTGQSIADHKRGLKLNDTGICIWKFLKTEHTSMEVVNHLLLRYGASGQEAETIKKETLSFLQKLVNGGMLLCDMAVPTGPDGLWHTLSIAGLTFSLYGESTFFSPALLPFATDTMFAFPDNAAPIKAADCGTSQQNVPDQTVLVLAGTPASAGNGMALLHNKELIVMERADEYLFLFPDQPLLVEARLKKDASFFCIYCIPSEKGSLPDVLFHVLRLGFLYLAQQRGMTVLHSASLLYKNKAYLFSGPSGTGKSTHTRLWQEAFGTPLLNGDLNLLSFSENTPVVHGIPWCGTSGISTASSHPLGGIVFLKQDISDFVEELTPDEQILSLTNRMITPSWTPTLFEKNFFFAQKLAPLTSLCRLHCTPTNHAAEVMKEYVDGWIRE
;
A
#
# COMPACT_ATOMS: atom_id res chain seq x y z
N MET A 1 4.46 -14.00 17.58
CA MET A 1 5.47 -15.01 17.14
C MET A 1 4.93 -16.40 17.37
N ILE A 2 5.06 -17.28 16.39
CA ILE A 2 4.64 -18.69 16.44
C ILE A 2 5.64 -19.56 15.66
N GLN A 3 5.68 -20.87 15.92
CA GLN A 3 6.46 -21.81 15.13
C GLN A 3 6.09 -21.75 13.65
N ASN A 4 7.08 -21.78 12.76
CA ASN A 4 6.85 -22.13 11.37
C ASN A 4 6.63 -23.66 11.26
N SER A 5 5.48 -24.07 10.71
CA SER A 5 5.14 -25.48 10.50
C SER A 5 6.08 -26.21 9.55
N ASP A 6 6.85 -25.47 8.74
CA ASP A 6 7.86 -26.03 7.86
C ASP A 6 9.13 -26.49 8.60
N PHE A 7 9.20 -26.39 9.93
CA PHE A 7 10.31 -26.93 10.70
C PHE A 7 9.86 -27.99 11.68
N ILE A 8 10.63 -29.07 11.76
CA ILE A 8 10.39 -30.18 12.70
C ILE A 8 11.54 -30.29 13.69
N LEU A 9 11.21 -30.52 14.96
CA LEU A 9 12.19 -30.85 15.99
C LEU A 9 12.51 -32.34 15.94
N LYS A 10 13.78 -32.70 15.72
CA LYS A 10 14.28 -34.09 15.72
C LYS A 10 15.55 -34.22 16.54
N THR A 11 15.73 -35.40 17.14
CA THR A 11 16.93 -35.73 17.90
C THR A 11 17.84 -36.61 17.04
N ILE A 12 19.10 -36.21 16.91
CA ILE A 12 20.15 -36.95 16.21
C ILE A 12 21.30 -37.13 17.21
N ASN A 13 21.63 -38.38 17.55
CA ASN A 13 22.69 -38.73 18.50
C ASN A 13 22.64 -37.94 19.82
N GLY A 14 21.45 -37.84 20.42
CA GLY A 14 21.23 -37.11 21.69
C GLY A 14 21.20 -35.58 21.58
N SER A 15 21.49 -35.01 20.41
CA SER A 15 21.38 -33.57 20.15
C SER A 15 20.07 -33.24 19.43
N SER A 16 19.40 -32.16 19.83
CA SER A 16 18.15 -31.72 19.20
C SER A 16 18.40 -30.71 18.07
N TYR A 17 17.70 -30.89 16.96
CA TYR A 17 17.80 -30.05 15.77
C TYR A 17 16.42 -29.64 15.28
N LEU A 18 16.26 -28.37 14.90
CA LEU A 18 15.19 -27.93 14.02
C LEU A 18 15.63 -28.17 12.60
N LEU A 19 14.88 -29.00 11.88
CA LEU A 19 15.16 -29.36 10.50
C LEU A 19 14.05 -28.82 9.60
N PRO A 20 14.39 -28.19 8.46
CA PRO A 20 13.39 -27.72 7.51
C PRO A 20 12.66 -28.91 6.88
N THR A 21 11.44 -28.66 6.44
CA THR A 21 10.54 -29.53 5.69
C THR A 21 9.80 -28.68 4.66
N GLY A 22 9.11 -29.31 3.70
CA GLY A 22 8.22 -28.62 2.77
C GLY A 22 8.89 -27.43 2.05
N GLN A 23 8.23 -26.27 2.06
CA GLN A 23 8.70 -25.06 1.40
C GLN A 23 10.06 -24.60 1.93
N SER A 24 10.33 -24.75 3.22
CA SER A 24 11.63 -24.37 3.78
C SER A 24 12.80 -25.22 3.25
N ILE A 25 12.56 -26.47 2.82
CA ILE A 25 13.58 -27.25 2.08
C ILE A 25 13.76 -26.68 0.67
N ALA A 26 12.65 -26.37 -0.02
CA ALA A 26 12.67 -25.81 -1.37
C ALA A 26 13.43 -24.46 -1.40
N ASP A 27 13.28 -23.64 -0.36
CA ASP A 27 13.97 -22.36 -0.18
C ASP A 27 15.42 -22.52 0.35
N HIS A 28 15.95 -23.75 0.36
CA HIS A 28 17.31 -24.09 0.81
C HIS A 28 17.64 -23.60 2.24
N LYS A 29 16.64 -23.51 3.13
CA LYS A 29 16.88 -23.18 4.54
C LYS A 29 17.71 -24.27 5.22
N ARG A 30 18.49 -23.89 6.23
CA ARG A 30 19.36 -24.81 6.97
C ARG A 30 18.74 -25.20 8.30
N GLY A 31 19.03 -26.42 8.75
CA GLY A 31 18.70 -26.84 10.11
C GLY A 31 19.56 -26.14 11.16
N LEU A 32 19.03 -26.03 12.38
CA LEU A 32 19.71 -25.41 13.51
C LEU A 32 19.73 -26.38 14.70
N LYS A 33 20.90 -26.55 15.31
CA LYS A 33 21.04 -27.28 16.58
C LYS A 33 20.48 -26.43 17.73
N LEU A 34 19.62 -27.02 18.55
CA LEU A 34 19.07 -26.38 19.74
C LEU A 34 19.70 -26.94 21.03
N ASN A 35 19.89 -26.04 22.01
CA ASN A 35 20.12 -26.40 23.41
C ASN A 35 18.79 -26.51 24.17
N ASP A 36 18.83 -26.84 25.46
CA ASP A 36 17.62 -27.02 26.28
C ASP A 36 16.75 -25.77 26.35
N THR A 37 17.36 -24.59 26.43
CA THR A 37 16.65 -23.29 26.37
C THR A 37 15.94 -23.11 25.03
N GLY A 38 16.61 -23.41 23.91
CA GLY A 38 16.03 -23.32 22.58
C GLY A 38 14.86 -24.30 22.39
N ILE A 39 14.95 -25.52 22.93
CA ILE A 39 13.84 -26.49 22.93
C ILE A 39 12.65 -25.96 23.75
N CYS A 40 12.92 -25.34 24.90
CA CYS A 40 11.91 -24.74 25.75
C CYS A 40 11.16 -23.62 25.00
N ILE A 41 11.90 -22.68 24.40
CA ILE A 41 11.36 -21.59 23.58
C ILE A 41 10.54 -22.15 22.42
N TRP A 42 11.09 -23.12 21.68
CA TRP A 42 10.37 -23.75 20.57
C TRP A 42 9.03 -24.28 21.06
N LYS A 43 9.02 -25.16 22.08
CA LYS A 43 7.78 -25.75 22.61
C LYS A 43 6.77 -24.72 23.12
N PHE A 44 7.24 -23.62 23.71
CA PHE A 44 6.39 -22.54 24.19
C PHE A 44 5.68 -21.83 23.03
N LEU A 45 6.38 -21.62 21.91
CA LEU A 45 5.85 -20.97 20.70
C LEU A 45 4.97 -21.87 19.82
N LYS A 46 4.44 -22.98 20.35
CA LYS A 46 3.39 -23.76 19.66
C LYS A 46 2.11 -22.95 19.44
N THR A 47 1.86 -22.01 20.34
CA THR A 47 0.83 -20.97 20.24
C THR A 47 1.51 -19.62 20.03
N GLU A 48 0.74 -18.63 19.61
CA GLU A 48 1.28 -17.30 19.36
C GLU A 48 1.62 -16.57 20.66
N HIS A 49 2.83 -15.99 20.71
CA HIS A 49 3.32 -15.17 21.83
C HIS A 49 4.15 -13.98 21.37
N THR A 50 4.22 -12.93 22.18
CA THR A 50 5.14 -11.80 21.98
C THR A 50 6.57 -12.14 22.40
N SER A 51 7.56 -11.35 21.95
CA SER A 51 8.96 -11.52 22.36
C SER A 51 9.14 -11.35 23.86
N MET A 52 8.42 -10.41 24.47
CA MET A 52 8.45 -10.18 25.90
C MET A 52 7.77 -11.28 26.71
N GLU A 53 6.72 -11.92 26.19
CA GLU A 53 6.14 -13.12 26.83
C GLU A 53 7.12 -14.29 26.87
N VAL A 54 7.90 -14.49 25.80
CA VAL A 54 8.96 -15.51 25.79
C VAL A 54 10.05 -15.16 26.81
N VAL A 55 10.49 -13.90 26.86
CA VAL A 55 11.47 -13.44 27.86
C VAL A 55 10.95 -13.68 29.27
N ASN A 56 9.72 -13.27 29.58
CA ASN A 56 9.11 -13.43 30.90
C ASN A 56 8.98 -14.92 31.28
N HIS A 57 8.60 -15.78 30.33
CA HIS A 57 8.55 -17.22 30.55
C HIS A 57 9.92 -17.81 30.93
N LEU A 58 11.01 -17.35 30.29
CA LEU A 58 12.36 -17.78 30.65
C LEU A 58 12.82 -17.21 31.99
N LEU A 59 12.54 -15.94 32.28
CA LEU A 59 12.88 -15.33 33.56
C LEU A 59 12.22 -16.09 34.73
N LEU A 60 10.94 -16.43 34.60
CA LEU A 60 10.22 -17.25 35.57
C LEU A 60 10.81 -18.66 35.71
N ARG A 61 11.19 -19.28 34.58
CA ARG A 61 11.78 -20.63 34.58
C ARG A 61 13.14 -20.68 35.29
N TYR A 62 13.96 -19.67 35.12
CA TYR A 62 15.31 -19.62 35.69
C TYR A 62 15.38 -18.91 37.05
N GLY A 63 14.30 -18.26 37.50
CA GLY A 63 14.26 -17.53 38.77
C GLY A 63 15.21 -16.32 38.79
N ALA A 64 15.51 -15.74 37.63
CA ALA A 64 16.52 -14.70 37.49
C ALA A 64 15.98 -13.32 37.87
N SER A 65 16.83 -12.48 38.48
CA SER A 65 16.50 -11.10 38.87
C SER A 65 17.70 -10.17 38.71
N GLY A 66 17.45 -8.86 38.71
CA GLY A 66 18.51 -7.85 38.59
C GLY A 66 19.31 -7.97 37.28
N GLN A 67 20.63 -8.00 37.38
CA GLN A 67 21.53 -7.99 36.21
C GLN A 67 21.46 -9.27 35.37
N GLU A 68 21.13 -10.41 35.98
CA GLU A 68 20.93 -11.69 35.27
C GLU A 68 19.70 -11.65 34.38
N ALA A 69 18.64 -10.96 34.80
CA ALA A 69 17.42 -10.81 34.02
C ALA A 69 17.67 -10.01 32.72
N GLU A 70 18.48 -8.96 32.78
CA GLU A 70 18.86 -8.18 31.60
C GLU A 70 19.71 -8.99 30.61
N THR A 71 20.62 -9.84 31.11
CA THR A 71 21.40 -10.76 30.27
C THR A 71 20.49 -11.77 29.57
N ILE A 72 19.61 -12.45 30.31
CA ILE A 72 18.66 -13.42 29.75
C ILE A 72 17.77 -12.75 28.70
N LYS A 73 17.26 -11.55 28.98
CA LYS A 73 16.47 -10.78 28.02
C LYS A 73 17.24 -10.55 26.73
N LYS A 74 18.46 -10.02 26.80
CA LYS A 74 19.29 -9.73 25.62
C LYS A 74 19.61 -10.98 24.80
N GLU A 75 20.00 -12.07 25.46
CA GLU A 75 20.32 -13.33 24.79
C GLU A 75 19.08 -13.98 24.15
N THR A 76 17.95 -13.94 24.84
CA THR A 76 16.67 -14.45 24.34
C THR A 76 16.22 -13.70 23.09
N LEU A 77 16.24 -12.36 23.13
CA LEU A 77 15.87 -11.54 21.98
C LEU A 77 16.81 -11.78 20.79
N SER A 78 18.13 -11.87 21.03
CA SER A 78 19.09 -12.21 19.98
C SER A 78 18.84 -13.60 19.37
N PHE A 79 18.48 -14.58 20.20
CA PHE A 79 18.18 -15.93 19.73
C PHE A 79 16.86 -16.00 18.95
N LEU A 80 15.81 -15.31 19.40
CA LEU A 80 14.55 -15.18 18.68
C LEU A 80 14.77 -14.55 17.32
N GLN A 81 15.57 -13.48 17.24
CA GLN A 81 15.94 -12.87 15.96
C GLN A 81 16.66 -13.85 15.03
N LYS A 82 17.56 -14.69 15.55
CA LYS A 82 18.22 -15.73 14.75
C LYS A 82 17.23 -16.75 14.20
N LEU A 83 16.24 -17.17 15.00
CA LEU A 83 15.20 -18.10 14.55
C LEU A 83 14.28 -17.48 13.50
N VAL A 84 13.91 -16.20 13.66
CA VAL A 84 13.12 -15.44 12.67
C VAL A 84 13.90 -15.29 11.36
N ASN A 85 15.16 -14.84 11.43
CA ASN A 85 16.02 -14.73 10.24
C ASN A 85 16.26 -16.08 9.56
N GLY A 86 16.29 -17.16 10.34
CA GLY A 86 16.37 -18.53 9.85
C GLY A 86 15.07 -19.09 9.27
N GLY A 87 13.96 -18.36 9.36
CA GLY A 87 12.63 -18.78 8.91
C GLY A 87 11.93 -19.79 9.84
N MET A 88 12.51 -20.09 11.01
CA MET A 88 12.01 -21.11 11.94
C MET A 88 10.82 -20.60 12.74
N LEU A 89 10.79 -19.31 13.05
CA LEU A 89 9.65 -18.67 13.68
C LEU A 89 8.94 -17.76 12.67
N LEU A 90 7.63 -17.92 12.60
CA LEU A 90 6.73 -16.93 12.06
C LEU A 90 6.66 -15.80 13.09
N CYS A 91 7.43 -14.74 12.85
CA CYS A 91 7.18 -13.49 13.55
C CYS A 91 6.03 -12.82 12.81
N ASP A 92 4.89 -12.71 13.47
CA ASP A 92 3.96 -11.65 13.15
C ASP A 92 4.74 -10.36 13.25
N MET A 93 5.06 -9.86 12.05
CA MET A 93 5.47 -8.52 11.70
C MET A 93 5.96 -7.75 12.93
N ALA A 94 7.26 -7.81 13.21
CA ALA A 94 7.83 -6.96 14.24
C ALA A 94 7.61 -5.51 13.79
N VAL A 95 6.51 -4.93 14.26
CA VAL A 95 6.21 -3.52 14.10
C VAL A 95 7.42 -2.79 14.67
N PRO A 96 8.00 -1.83 13.94
CA PRO A 96 9.11 -1.06 14.45
C PRO A 96 8.79 -0.52 15.85
N THR A 97 9.57 -0.94 16.86
CA THR A 97 9.33 -0.61 18.27
C THR A 97 9.99 0.72 18.66
N GLY A 98 10.45 1.50 17.68
CA GLY A 98 11.20 2.75 17.85
C GLY A 98 11.47 3.45 16.51
N PRO A 99 12.07 4.66 16.52
CA PRO A 99 12.32 5.45 15.31
C PRO A 99 13.41 4.85 14.42
N ASP A 100 14.16 3.87 14.92
CA ASP A 100 15.21 3.19 14.19
C ASP A 100 14.63 2.54 12.91
N GLY A 101 15.20 2.92 11.76
CA GLY A 101 14.75 2.46 10.46
C GLY A 101 13.56 3.21 9.88
N LEU A 102 12.99 4.22 10.56
CA LEU A 102 12.04 5.15 9.93
C LEU A 102 12.78 5.96 8.86
N TRP A 103 12.29 5.90 7.63
CA TRP A 103 12.78 6.75 6.55
C TRP A 103 12.05 8.09 6.58
N HIS A 104 10.74 8.09 6.30
CA HIS A 104 9.88 9.27 6.38
C HIS A 104 8.43 8.86 6.68
N THR A 105 7.67 9.78 7.27
CA THR A 105 6.21 9.71 7.26
C THR A 105 5.69 10.58 6.13
N LEU A 106 4.77 10.04 5.33
CA LEU A 106 4.12 10.75 4.24
C LEU A 106 2.72 11.21 4.66
N SER A 107 2.29 12.36 4.16
CA SER A 107 0.92 12.88 4.27
C SER A 107 0.35 13.12 2.88
N ILE A 108 -0.59 12.27 2.46
CA ILE A 108 -1.23 12.34 1.15
C ILE A 108 -2.74 12.43 1.35
N ALA A 109 -3.35 13.54 0.90
CA ALA A 109 -4.78 13.80 1.11
C ALA A 109 -5.23 13.71 2.57
N GLY A 110 -4.35 14.07 3.53
CA GLY A 110 -4.62 13.95 4.96
C GLY A 110 -4.44 12.53 5.52
N LEU A 111 -4.12 11.53 4.69
CA LEU A 111 -3.76 10.19 5.12
C LEU A 111 -2.28 10.12 5.44
N THR A 112 -1.97 9.52 6.59
CA THR A 112 -0.62 9.44 7.12
C THR A 112 -0.09 8.02 7.04
N PHE A 113 1.09 7.84 6.47
CA PHE A 113 1.70 6.51 6.43
C PHE A 113 3.22 6.55 6.54
N SER A 114 3.73 5.81 7.50
CA SER A 114 5.14 5.83 7.90
C SER A 114 5.91 4.69 7.24
N LEU A 115 7.02 5.02 6.59
CA LEU A 115 7.83 4.09 5.81
C LEU A 115 9.08 3.68 6.59
N TYR A 116 9.21 2.40 6.90
CA TYR A 116 10.35 1.82 7.61
C TYR A 116 11.14 0.85 6.73
N GLY A 117 12.46 0.95 6.74
CA GLY A 117 13.36 0.12 5.95
C GLY A 117 14.71 0.81 5.69
N GLU A 118 15.59 0.18 4.91
CA GLU A 118 16.84 0.83 4.48
C GLU A 118 16.54 2.06 3.62
N SER A 119 17.25 3.17 3.83
CA SER A 119 17.01 4.42 3.12
C SER A 119 17.16 4.29 1.59
N THR A 120 17.99 3.34 1.15
CA THR A 120 18.22 3.04 -0.27
C THR A 120 17.03 2.34 -0.93
N PHE A 121 16.05 1.84 -0.18
CA PHE A 121 14.87 1.15 -0.71
C PHE A 121 13.78 2.12 -1.20
N PHE A 122 13.82 3.38 -0.79
CA PHE A 122 12.75 4.33 -1.05
C PHE A 122 13.13 5.32 -2.14
N SER A 123 12.20 5.54 -3.08
CA SER A 123 12.39 6.50 -4.17
C SER A 123 12.28 7.94 -3.66
N PRO A 124 13.20 8.84 -4.06
CA PRO A 124 13.11 10.28 -3.75
C PRO A 124 11.81 10.95 -4.25
N ALA A 125 11.10 10.34 -5.21
CA ALA A 125 9.80 10.83 -5.71
C ALA A 125 8.71 10.93 -4.63
N LEU A 126 8.91 10.28 -3.46
CA LEU A 126 8.01 10.35 -2.32
C LEU A 126 8.27 11.57 -1.41
N LEU A 127 9.46 12.18 -1.47
CA LEU A 127 9.86 13.28 -0.58
C LEU A 127 8.95 14.53 -0.64
N PRO A 128 8.36 14.93 -1.78
CA PRO A 128 7.40 16.04 -1.81
C PRO A 128 6.15 15.83 -0.94
N PHE A 129 5.91 14.60 -0.49
CA PHE A 129 4.78 14.23 0.38
C PHE A 129 5.19 13.96 1.83
N ALA A 130 6.47 14.15 2.17
CA ALA A 130 6.96 13.94 3.53
C ALA A 130 6.41 15.00 4.50
N THR A 131 6.19 14.60 5.75
CA THR A 131 5.77 15.49 6.84
C THR A 131 6.66 15.30 8.06
N ASP A 132 6.88 16.39 8.80
CA ASP A 132 7.61 16.39 10.07
C ASP A 132 6.75 15.90 11.26
N THR A 133 5.51 15.47 11.00
CA THR A 133 4.61 14.98 12.04
C THR A 133 5.17 13.71 12.68
N MET A 134 5.40 13.77 14.00
CA MET A 134 5.91 12.66 14.79
C MET A 134 4.76 11.81 15.34
N PHE A 135 4.79 10.51 15.04
CA PHE A 135 3.79 9.56 15.51
C PHE A 135 4.37 8.65 16.63
N ALA A 136 3.50 8.26 17.56
CA ALA A 136 3.76 7.30 18.62
C ALA A 136 3.78 5.87 18.07
N PHE A 137 4.65 5.03 18.62
CA PHE A 137 4.85 3.65 18.19
C PHE A 137 3.71 2.72 18.68
N PRO A 138 3.25 1.75 17.87
CA PRO A 138 2.09 0.93 18.19
C PRO A 138 2.22 0.05 19.46
N ASP A 139 3.43 -0.25 19.93
CA ASP A 139 3.66 -1.12 21.09
C ASP A 139 3.19 -0.54 22.44
N ASN A 140 2.88 0.77 22.50
CA ASN A 140 2.32 1.40 23.70
C ASN A 140 0.78 1.46 23.70
N ALA A 141 0.11 0.91 22.68
CA ALA A 141 -1.34 0.93 22.58
C ALA A 141 -1.99 -0.17 23.42
N ALA A 142 -2.52 0.20 24.59
CA ALA A 142 -3.48 -0.65 25.28
C ALA A 142 -4.69 -0.92 24.36
N PRO A 143 -5.30 -2.12 24.39
CA PRO A 143 -6.44 -2.43 23.56
C PRO A 143 -7.59 -1.46 23.83
N ILE A 144 -8.01 -0.73 22.79
CA ILE A 144 -9.08 0.27 22.86
C ILE A 144 -10.40 -0.46 23.15
N LYS A 145 -10.95 -0.27 24.35
CA LYS A 145 -12.34 -0.62 24.63
C LYS A 145 -13.24 0.41 23.95
N ALA A 146 -14.30 -0.05 23.29
CA ALA A 146 -15.22 0.73 22.47
C ALA A 146 -16.04 1.82 23.21
N ALA A 147 -15.63 2.26 24.40
CA ALA A 147 -16.35 3.23 25.23
C ALA A 147 -15.62 4.58 25.44
N ASP A 148 -14.34 4.70 25.08
CA ASP A 148 -13.55 5.91 25.38
C ASP A 148 -13.33 6.77 24.12
N CYS A 149 -14.43 7.21 23.50
CA CYS A 149 -14.41 8.30 22.52
C CYS A 149 -14.36 9.64 23.25
N GLY A 150 -13.18 10.04 23.69
CA GLY A 150 -12.96 11.36 24.26
C GLY A 150 -11.60 11.49 24.94
N THR A 151 -10.70 12.24 24.32
CA THR A 151 -9.49 12.82 24.95
C THR A 151 -8.40 11.86 25.43
N SER A 152 -7.75 11.15 24.49
CA SER A 152 -6.29 10.93 24.41
C SER A 152 -5.97 9.90 23.32
N GLN A 153 -6.14 10.27 22.04
CA GLN A 153 -5.69 9.40 20.95
C GLN A 153 -4.15 9.42 20.91
N GLN A 154 -3.53 8.25 21.11
CA GLN A 154 -2.14 8.05 20.74
C GLN A 154 -1.98 8.40 19.26
N ASN A 155 -1.00 9.23 18.95
CA ASN A 155 -0.77 9.76 17.61
C ASN A 155 -0.18 8.64 16.73
N VAL A 156 -0.97 7.70 16.21
CA VAL A 156 -0.51 6.57 15.36
C VAL A 156 -0.80 6.91 13.89
N PRO A 157 0.07 6.58 12.92
CA PRO A 157 -0.22 6.83 11.51
C PRO A 157 -1.39 5.97 11.02
N ASP A 158 -2.07 6.37 9.95
CA ASP A 158 -3.14 5.58 9.35
C ASP A 158 -2.63 4.22 8.80
N GLN A 159 -1.39 4.16 8.34
CA GLN A 159 -0.72 2.92 7.92
C GLN A 159 0.77 2.93 8.26
N THR A 160 1.27 1.86 8.85
CA THR A 160 2.72 1.60 8.95
C THR A 160 3.15 0.68 7.82
N VAL A 161 4.19 1.08 7.09
CA VAL A 161 4.78 0.27 6.02
C VAL A 161 6.18 -0.18 6.43
N LEU A 162 6.45 -1.48 6.33
CA LEU A 162 7.74 -2.07 6.63
C LEU A 162 8.33 -2.76 5.40
N VAL A 163 9.54 -2.40 5.00
CA VAL A 163 10.26 -3.05 3.89
C VAL A 163 11.44 -3.84 4.46
N LEU A 164 11.45 -5.15 4.21
CA LEU A 164 12.43 -6.09 4.76
C LEU A 164 13.18 -6.81 3.63
N ALA A 165 14.50 -6.88 3.79
CA ALA A 165 15.33 -7.75 2.96
C ALA A 165 15.22 -9.21 3.44
N GLY A 166 14.89 -10.12 2.52
CA GLY A 166 14.89 -11.56 2.76
C GLY A 166 13.53 -12.23 2.52
N THR A 167 13.45 -13.51 2.87
CA THR A 167 12.25 -14.33 2.71
C THR A 167 11.50 -14.39 4.04
N PRO A 168 10.19 -14.14 4.07
CA PRO A 168 9.41 -14.36 5.27
C PRO A 168 9.32 -15.85 5.59
N ALA A 169 8.93 -16.15 6.83
CA ALA A 169 8.51 -17.49 7.17
C ALA A 169 7.13 -17.78 6.50
N SER A 170 6.95 -19.00 6.02
CA SER A 170 5.76 -19.45 5.28
C SER A 170 4.53 -19.46 6.17
N ALA A 171 3.51 -18.66 5.83
CA ALA A 171 2.24 -18.57 6.56
C ALA A 171 1.05 -19.21 5.79
N GLY A 172 1.34 -20.02 4.76
CA GLY A 172 0.33 -20.67 3.91
C GLY A 172 -0.37 -19.72 2.93
N ASN A 173 -0.82 -20.20 1.77
CA ASN A 173 -1.17 -19.30 0.66
C ASN A 173 -2.53 -18.57 0.81
N GLY A 174 -3.46 -19.05 1.64
CA GLY A 174 -4.81 -18.49 1.72
C GLY A 174 -5.67 -18.82 0.49
N MET A 175 -6.77 -18.10 0.28
CA MET A 175 -7.69 -18.27 -0.87
C MET A 175 -7.34 -17.29 -2.00
N ALA A 176 -7.09 -17.77 -3.21
CA ALA A 176 -6.80 -16.89 -4.34
C ALA A 176 -8.00 -16.04 -4.75
N LEU A 177 -7.80 -14.71 -4.80
CA LEU A 177 -8.79 -13.71 -5.24
C LEU A 177 -8.47 -13.16 -6.64
N LEU A 178 -7.18 -12.95 -6.92
CA LEU A 178 -6.69 -12.52 -8.23
C LEU A 178 -5.51 -13.39 -8.64
N HIS A 179 -5.41 -13.69 -9.93
CA HIS A 179 -4.28 -14.40 -10.50
C HIS A 179 -4.04 -13.92 -11.93
N ASN A 180 -2.94 -13.19 -12.13
CA ASN A 180 -2.38 -12.92 -13.44
C ASN A 180 -0.86 -13.07 -13.39
N LYS A 181 -0.18 -12.75 -14.49
CA LYS A 181 1.28 -12.91 -14.65
C LYS A 181 2.09 -12.01 -13.71
N GLU A 182 1.54 -10.83 -13.42
CA GLU A 182 2.20 -9.77 -12.66
C GLU A 182 1.92 -9.87 -11.16
N LEU A 183 0.70 -10.28 -10.79
CA LEU A 183 0.18 -10.21 -9.43
C LEU A 183 -0.78 -11.36 -9.12
N ILE A 184 -0.56 -11.99 -7.97
CA ILE A 184 -1.50 -12.88 -7.32
C ILE A 184 -1.90 -12.24 -5.98
N VAL A 185 -3.21 -12.13 -5.73
CA VAL A 185 -3.75 -11.66 -4.46
C VAL A 185 -4.49 -12.80 -3.80
N MET A 186 -4.14 -13.08 -2.55
CA MET A 186 -4.76 -14.15 -1.77
C MET A 186 -5.29 -13.60 -0.45
N GLU A 187 -6.43 -14.12 -0.03
CA GLU A 187 -7.08 -13.77 1.22
C GLU A 187 -6.69 -14.75 2.33
N ARG A 188 -6.24 -14.21 3.46
CA ARG A 188 -6.09 -14.89 4.73
C ARG A 188 -7.12 -14.34 5.73
N ALA A 189 -7.09 -14.83 6.97
CA ALA A 189 -8.10 -14.46 7.98
C ALA A 189 -8.13 -12.94 8.23
N ASP A 190 -6.97 -12.34 8.48
CA ASP A 190 -6.78 -10.95 8.93
C ASP A 190 -5.96 -10.09 7.94
N GLU A 191 -5.43 -10.69 6.88
CA GLU A 191 -4.59 -10.01 5.90
C GLU A 191 -4.83 -10.47 4.44
N TYR A 192 -4.26 -9.72 3.51
CA TYR A 192 -4.05 -10.11 2.11
C TYR A 192 -2.57 -10.41 1.87
N LEU A 193 -2.30 -11.51 1.16
CA LEU A 193 -0.99 -11.85 0.64
C LEU A 193 -0.90 -11.48 -0.85
N PHE A 194 0.16 -10.75 -1.22
CA PHE A 194 0.50 -10.39 -2.59
C PHE A 194 1.76 -11.15 -3.01
N LEU A 195 1.67 -11.87 -4.12
CA LEU A 195 2.82 -12.51 -4.77
C LEU A 195 3.04 -11.88 -6.15
N PHE A 196 4.30 -11.83 -6.59
CA PHE A 196 4.70 -11.11 -7.81
C PHE A 196 5.50 -12.02 -8.76
N PRO A 197 4.86 -12.92 -9.52
CA PRO A 197 5.56 -13.94 -10.30
C PRO A 197 6.58 -13.39 -11.31
N ASP A 198 6.27 -12.25 -11.94
CA ASP A 198 7.14 -11.60 -12.93
C ASP A 198 8.13 -10.59 -12.31
N GLN A 199 8.24 -10.48 -10.98
CA GLN A 199 9.11 -9.53 -10.29
C GLN A 199 10.11 -10.22 -9.35
N PRO A 200 11.30 -10.63 -9.83
CA PRO A 200 12.25 -11.43 -9.05
C PRO A 200 12.87 -10.71 -7.84
N LEU A 201 12.72 -9.38 -7.76
CA LEU A 201 13.20 -8.58 -6.62
C LEU A 201 12.20 -8.55 -5.46
N LEU A 202 10.95 -8.96 -5.70
CA LEU A 202 9.91 -9.03 -4.69
C LEU A 202 9.69 -10.48 -4.31
N VAL A 203 9.65 -10.76 -3.01
CA VAL A 203 9.32 -12.08 -2.50
C VAL A 203 7.81 -12.17 -2.32
N GLU A 204 7.26 -11.31 -1.46
CA GLU A 204 5.83 -11.17 -1.22
C GLU A 204 5.54 -9.86 -0.48
N ALA A 205 4.26 -9.47 -0.41
CA ALA A 205 3.81 -8.41 0.48
C ALA A 205 2.57 -8.85 1.27
N ARG A 206 2.40 -8.33 2.49
CA ARG A 206 1.31 -8.67 3.41
C ARG A 206 0.63 -7.39 3.89
N LEU A 207 -0.70 -7.33 3.79
CA LEU A 207 -1.49 -6.15 4.13
C LEU A 207 -2.62 -6.53 5.08
N LYS A 208 -2.65 -5.95 6.28
CA LYS A 208 -3.79 -6.15 7.20
C LYS A 208 -5.08 -5.59 6.60
N LYS A 209 -6.19 -6.28 6.85
CA LYS A 209 -7.53 -5.88 6.35
C LYS A 209 -8.04 -4.57 6.93
N ASP A 210 -7.53 -4.14 8.09
CA ASP A 210 -7.81 -2.82 8.66
C ASP A 210 -6.96 -1.69 8.01
N ALA A 211 -6.11 -2.03 7.03
CA ALA A 211 -5.15 -1.17 6.34
C ALA A 211 -4.04 -0.56 7.24
N SER A 212 -3.99 -0.89 8.52
CA SER A 212 -3.08 -0.26 9.49
C SER A 212 -1.62 -0.66 9.30
N PHE A 213 -1.38 -1.79 8.64
CA PHE A 213 -0.04 -2.33 8.48
C PHE A 213 0.16 -3.00 7.10
N PHE A 214 1.26 -2.65 6.43
CA PHE A 214 1.67 -3.21 5.15
C PHE A 214 3.15 -3.59 5.22
N CYS A 215 3.52 -4.81 4.82
CA CYS A 215 4.92 -5.21 4.77
C CYS A 215 5.29 -5.79 3.43
N ILE A 216 6.50 -5.48 3.00
CA ILE A 216 7.03 -5.91 1.72
C ILE A 216 8.35 -6.63 2.00
N TYR A 217 8.45 -7.86 1.51
CA TYR A 217 9.68 -8.64 1.52
C TYR A 217 10.34 -8.57 0.15
N CYS A 218 11.61 -8.17 0.11
CA CYS A 218 12.36 -8.00 -1.13
C CYS A 218 13.76 -8.62 -1.08
N ILE A 219 14.37 -8.80 -2.24
CA ILE A 219 15.75 -9.25 -2.39
C ILE A 219 16.59 -8.04 -2.85
N PRO A 220 17.48 -7.50 -2.01
CA PRO A 220 18.40 -6.45 -2.42
C PRO A 220 19.24 -6.86 -3.62
N SER A 221 19.41 -5.95 -4.58
CA SER A 221 20.22 -6.18 -5.78
C SER A 221 21.17 -5.02 -6.00
N GLU A 222 22.42 -5.31 -6.36
CA GLU A 222 23.43 -4.31 -6.69
C GLU A 222 23.13 -3.56 -8.00
N LYS A 223 22.18 -4.05 -8.82
CA LYS A 223 21.87 -3.50 -10.15
C LYS A 223 20.84 -2.34 -10.15
N GLY A 224 20.41 -1.86 -8.99
CA GLY A 224 19.82 -0.53 -8.85
C GLY A 224 18.34 -0.34 -9.24
N SER A 225 17.53 -1.38 -9.45
CA SER A 225 16.11 -1.24 -9.82
C SER A 225 15.11 -1.46 -8.68
N LEU A 226 15.57 -1.88 -7.49
CA LEU A 226 14.69 -2.18 -6.36
C LEU A 226 13.84 -0.96 -5.91
N PRO A 227 14.36 0.28 -5.83
CA PRO A 227 13.56 1.42 -5.40
C PRO A 227 12.39 1.73 -6.34
N ASP A 228 12.58 1.56 -7.65
CA ASP A 228 11.53 1.75 -8.66
C ASP A 228 10.44 0.68 -8.53
N VAL A 229 10.84 -0.58 -8.31
CA VAL A 229 9.91 -1.69 -8.06
C VAL A 229 9.12 -1.45 -6.77
N LEU A 230 9.80 -1.10 -5.67
CA LEU A 230 9.16 -0.81 -4.39
C LEU A 230 8.23 0.40 -4.47
N PHE A 231 8.60 1.44 -5.23
CA PHE A 231 7.74 2.60 -5.47
C PHE A 231 6.38 2.19 -6.03
N HIS A 232 6.32 1.21 -6.93
CA HIS A 232 5.07 0.66 -7.46
C HIS A 232 4.33 -0.25 -6.48
N VAL A 233 5.03 -1.02 -5.64
CA VAL A 233 4.40 -1.90 -4.63
C VAL A 233 3.80 -1.09 -3.49
N LEU A 234 4.48 -0.03 -3.03
CA LEU A 234 3.96 0.91 -2.01
C LEU A 234 2.59 1.47 -2.39
N ARG A 235 2.35 1.66 -3.70
CA ARG A 235 1.04 2.06 -4.24
C ARG A 235 -0.08 1.11 -3.80
N LEU A 236 0.16 -0.21 -3.75
CA LEU A 236 -0.88 -1.19 -3.41
C LEU A 236 -1.42 -0.98 -2.00
N GLY A 237 -0.52 -0.82 -1.02
CA GLY A 237 -0.88 -0.54 0.38
C GLY A 237 -1.62 0.79 0.52
N PHE A 238 -1.13 1.83 -0.15
CA PHE A 238 -1.75 3.15 -0.14
C PHE A 238 -3.16 3.17 -0.77
N LEU A 239 -3.34 2.56 -1.95
CA LEU A 239 -4.64 2.53 -2.62
C LEU A 239 -5.70 1.79 -1.79
N TYR A 240 -5.30 0.72 -1.12
CA TYR A 240 -6.19 0.01 -0.21
C TYR A 240 -6.58 0.89 0.99
N LEU A 241 -5.60 1.57 1.62
CA LEU A 241 -5.84 2.51 2.72
C LEU A 241 -6.79 3.64 2.29
N ALA A 242 -6.52 4.27 1.15
CA ALA A 242 -7.34 5.35 0.60
C ALA A 242 -8.81 4.90 0.42
N GLN A 243 -9.01 3.68 -0.10
CA GLN A 243 -10.35 3.11 -0.23
C GLN A 243 -11.02 2.81 1.12
N GLN A 244 -10.28 2.33 2.12
CA GLN A 244 -10.82 2.15 3.47
C GLN A 244 -11.26 3.49 4.09
N ARG A 245 -10.64 4.60 3.67
CA ARG A 245 -10.97 5.97 4.07
C ARG A 245 -11.94 6.69 3.13
N GLY A 246 -12.62 5.95 2.24
CA GLY A 246 -13.68 6.48 1.39
C GLY A 246 -13.20 7.31 0.19
N MET A 247 -11.94 7.13 -0.21
CA MET A 247 -11.35 7.77 -1.38
C MET A 247 -11.19 6.77 -2.53
N THR A 248 -11.10 7.25 -3.77
CA THR A 248 -10.84 6.40 -4.93
C THR A 248 -9.79 6.99 -5.85
N VAL A 249 -9.12 6.17 -6.66
CA VAL A 249 -8.12 6.65 -7.61
C VAL A 249 -8.56 6.34 -9.02
N LEU A 250 -8.57 7.36 -9.87
CA LEU A 250 -8.96 7.28 -11.27
C LEU A 250 -7.72 7.33 -12.17
N HIS A 251 -7.59 6.37 -13.09
CA HIS A 251 -6.56 6.40 -14.12
C HIS A 251 -6.88 7.49 -15.14
N SER A 252 -6.15 8.60 -15.07
CA SER A 252 -6.43 9.86 -15.75
C SER A 252 -5.22 10.79 -15.74
N ALA A 253 -5.08 11.63 -16.77
CA ALA A 253 -4.20 12.79 -16.70
C ALA A 253 -5.02 14.01 -16.22
N SER A 254 -4.40 14.93 -15.50
CA SER A 254 -5.08 16.08 -14.92
C SER A 254 -4.36 17.40 -15.19
N LEU A 255 -5.15 18.45 -15.33
CA LEU A 255 -4.69 19.83 -15.46
C LEU A 255 -5.51 20.77 -14.58
N LEU A 256 -4.95 21.94 -14.29
CA LEU A 256 -5.62 23.00 -13.55
C LEU A 256 -6.19 24.03 -14.54
N TYR A 257 -7.50 24.23 -14.50
CA TYR A 257 -8.18 25.26 -15.28
C TYR A 257 -9.19 26.00 -14.40
N LYS A 258 -9.10 27.33 -14.36
CA LYS A 258 -9.98 28.20 -13.54
C LYS A 258 -10.12 27.73 -12.08
N ASN A 259 -8.99 27.41 -11.44
CA ASN A 259 -8.90 26.93 -10.05
C ASN A 259 -9.62 25.59 -9.77
N LYS A 260 -9.93 24.80 -10.81
CA LYS A 260 -10.48 23.45 -10.68
C LYS A 260 -9.61 22.45 -11.45
N ALA A 261 -9.50 21.24 -10.92
CA ALA A 261 -8.82 20.15 -11.60
C ALA A 261 -9.75 19.49 -12.63
N TYR A 262 -9.30 19.35 -13.87
CA TYR A 262 -10.01 18.59 -14.92
C TYR A 262 -9.27 17.30 -15.20
N LEU A 263 -10.01 16.19 -15.24
CA LEU A 263 -9.48 14.85 -15.40
C LEU A 263 -9.80 14.32 -16.79
N PHE A 264 -8.78 13.86 -17.51
CA PHE A 264 -8.90 13.22 -18.81
C PHE A 264 -8.60 11.74 -18.67
N SER A 265 -9.65 10.92 -18.74
CA SER A 265 -9.56 9.47 -18.58
C SER A 265 -9.82 8.75 -19.91
N GLY A 266 -9.22 7.58 -20.07
CA GLY A 266 -9.34 6.77 -21.27
C GLY A 266 -8.45 5.54 -21.17
N PRO A 267 -8.72 4.49 -21.99
CA PRO A 267 -7.83 3.35 -22.10
C PRO A 267 -6.36 3.74 -22.29
N SER A 268 -5.44 2.83 -21.95
CA SER A 268 -4.03 3.03 -22.28
C SER A 268 -3.87 3.23 -23.80
N GLY A 269 -3.06 4.21 -24.21
CA GLY A 269 -2.87 4.55 -25.62
C GLY A 269 -3.91 5.49 -26.24
N THR A 270 -5.03 5.82 -25.57
CA THR A 270 -6.07 6.70 -26.13
C THR A 270 -5.64 8.17 -26.27
N GLY A 271 -4.54 8.57 -25.61
CA GLY A 271 -3.96 9.91 -25.76
C GLY A 271 -4.20 10.88 -24.59
N LYS A 272 -4.42 10.39 -23.36
CA LYS A 272 -4.60 11.24 -22.15
C LYS A 272 -3.53 12.34 -22.02
N SER A 273 -2.26 11.95 -22.01
CA SER A 273 -1.13 12.87 -21.90
C SER A 273 -0.95 13.74 -23.15
N THR A 274 -1.38 13.26 -24.32
CA THR A 274 -1.43 14.05 -25.55
C THR A 274 -2.43 15.18 -25.40
N HIS A 275 -3.65 14.88 -24.95
CA HIS A 275 -4.71 15.86 -24.82
C HIS A 275 -4.38 16.93 -23.76
N THR A 276 -3.86 16.54 -22.60
CA THR A 276 -3.43 17.53 -21.60
C THR A 276 -2.26 18.39 -22.10
N ARG A 277 -1.37 17.86 -22.95
CA ARG A 277 -0.31 18.65 -23.59
C ARG A 277 -0.87 19.69 -24.56
N LEU A 278 -1.89 19.34 -25.36
CA LEU A 278 -2.57 20.31 -26.24
C LEU A 278 -3.12 21.50 -25.43
N TRP A 279 -3.72 21.24 -24.27
CA TRP A 279 -4.18 22.28 -23.36
C TRP A 279 -3.05 23.12 -22.74
N GLN A 280 -1.91 22.50 -22.44
CA GLN A 280 -0.73 23.22 -21.95
C GLN A 280 -0.16 24.15 -23.03
N GLU A 281 -0.03 23.65 -24.26
CA GLU A 281 0.53 24.40 -25.40
C GLU A 281 -0.41 25.51 -25.88
N ALA A 282 -1.71 25.23 -25.99
CA ALA A 282 -2.69 26.20 -26.51
C ALA A 282 -3.13 27.24 -25.48
N PHE A 283 -3.24 26.85 -24.20
CA PHE A 283 -3.87 27.69 -23.16
C PHE A 283 -2.98 27.96 -21.94
N GLY A 284 -1.75 27.43 -21.90
CA GLY A 284 -0.83 27.64 -20.78
C GLY A 284 -1.30 26.98 -19.48
N THR A 285 -2.12 25.93 -19.55
CA THR A 285 -2.66 25.29 -18.34
C THR A 285 -1.61 24.45 -17.60
N PRO A 286 -1.47 24.60 -16.27
CA PRO A 286 -0.59 23.75 -15.47
C PRO A 286 -1.08 22.29 -15.45
N LEU A 287 -0.16 21.35 -15.63
CA LEU A 287 -0.43 19.91 -15.49
C LEU A 287 -0.27 19.50 -14.02
N LEU A 288 -1.20 18.69 -13.50
CA LEU A 288 -1.25 18.30 -12.10
C LEU A 288 -0.72 16.87 -11.87
N ASN A 289 -1.18 15.89 -12.67
CA ASN A 289 -0.68 14.51 -12.68
C ASN A 289 -0.88 13.88 -14.07
N GLY A 290 0.07 13.09 -14.56
CA GLY A 290 -0.01 12.47 -15.88
C GLY A 290 -0.65 11.08 -15.97
N ASP A 291 -1.00 10.44 -14.85
CA ASP A 291 -1.44 9.03 -14.82
C ASP A 291 -2.54 8.73 -13.80
N LEU A 292 -2.37 9.08 -12.53
CA LEU A 292 -3.28 8.68 -11.46
C LEU A 292 -3.72 9.88 -10.62
N ASN A 293 -5.01 9.98 -10.35
CA ASN A 293 -5.57 11.08 -9.55
C ASN A 293 -6.45 10.52 -8.44
N LEU A 294 -6.17 10.93 -7.20
CA LEU A 294 -6.93 10.55 -6.02
C LEU A 294 -8.12 11.48 -5.85
N LEU A 295 -9.30 10.90 -5.67
CA LEU A 295 -10.58 11.56 -5.51
C LEU A 295 -11.10 11.35 -4.09
N SER A 296 -11.56 12.42 -3.46
CA SER A 296 -12.24 12.38 -2.17
C SER A 296 -13.43 13.36 -2.17
N PHE A 297 -14.11 13.46 -1.02
CA PHE A 297 -15.09 14.51 -0.77
C PHE A 297 -14.66 15.33 0.45
N SER A 298 -14.58 16.65 0.29
CA SER A 298 -14.45 17.60 1.40
C SER A 298 -15.76 18.36 1.53
N GLU A 299 -16.48 18.19 2.65
CA GLU A 299 -17.79 18.82 2.87
C GLU A 299 -18.77 18.62 1.69
N ASN A 300 -18.85 17.39 1.17
CA ASN A 300 -19.60 17.01 -0.05
C ASN A 300 -19.13 17.62 -1.37
N THR A 301 -18.07 18.43 -1.38
CA THR A 301 -17.44 18.90 -2.62
C THR A 301 -16.41 17.86 -3.08
N PRO A 302 -16.47 17.37 -4.34
CA PRO A 302 -15.45 16.46 -4.85
C PRO A 302 -14.11 17.19 -4.99
N VAL A 303 -13.03 16.54 -4.54
CA VAL A 303 -11.66 17.08 -4.55
C VAL A 303 -10.72 16.11 -5.23
N VAL A 304 -9.79 16.64 -6.01
CA VAL A 304 -8.66 15.91 -6.59
C VAL A 304 -7.43 16.19 -5.76
N HIS A 305 -6.74 15.14 -5.34
CA HIS A 305 -5.48 15.21 -4.62
C HIS A 305 -4.33 14.72 -5.49
N GLY A 306 -3.24 15.47 -5.46
CA GLY A 306 -1.97 15.02 -6.01
C GLY A 306 -1.42 13.80 -5.27
N ILE A 307 -0.85 12.85 -6.03
CA ILE A 307 -0.23 11.62 -5.53
C ILE A 307 1.07 11.35 -6.29
N PRO A 308 2.08 10.68 -5.68
CA PRO A 308 3.42 10.55 -6.27
C PRO A 308 3.43 9.71 -7.56
N TRP A 309 2.46 8.82 -7.73
CA TRP A 309 2.38 7.92 -8.90
C TRP A 309 1.82 8.66 -10.12
N CYS A 310 2.69 8.90 -11.11
CA CYS A 310 2.38 9.66 -12.33
C CYS A 310 2.79 8.97 -13.64
N GLY A 311 2.98 7.64 -13.59
CA GLY A 311 3.39 6.84 -14.74
C GLY A 311 4.71 7.32 -15.34
N THR A 312 4.83 7.25 -16.67
CA THR A 312 6.03 7.68 -17.41
C THR A 312 6.10 9.18 -17.66
N SER A 313 5.09 9.95 -17.24
CA SER A 313 5.03 11.38 -17.50
C SER A 313 6.06 12.18 -16.69
N GLY A 314 6.40 11.70 -15.49
CA GLY A 314 7.20 12.45 -14.52
C GLY A 314 6.48 13.66 -13.92
N ILE A 315 5.19 13.86 -14.21
CA ILE A 315 4.40 15.02 -13.78
C ILE A 315 3.52 14.62 -12.61
N SER A 316 3.83 15.13 -11.43
CA SER A 316 3.02 15.01 -10.21
C SER A 316 3.14 16.29 -9.38
N THR A 317 2.08 16.62 -8.65
CA THR A 317 2.02 17.69 -7.65
C THR A 317 1.53 17.11 -6.33
N ALA A 318 1.79 17.80 -5.21
CA ALA A 318 1.22 17.44 -3.90
C ALA A 318 -0.05 18.25 -3.55
N SER A 319 -0.42 19.22 -4.39
CA SER A 319 -1.56 20.10 -4.16
C SER A 319 -2.91 19.40 -4.35
N SER A 320 -3.93 19.92 -3.68
CA SER A 320 -5.31 19.47 -3.82
C SER A 320 -6.18 20.58 -4.40
N HIS A 321 -7.14 20.22 -5.25
CA HIS A 321 -8.00 21.18 -5.97
C HIS A 321 -9.44 20.66 -6.05
N PRO A 322 -10.46 21.53 -6.00
CA PRO A 322 -11.83 21.13 -6.31
C PRO A 322 -11.90 20.49 -7.70
N LEU A 323 -12.71 19.44 -7.83
CA LEU A 323 -12.94 18.82 -9.12
C LEU A 323 -13.78 19.72 -10.02
N GLY A 324 -13.27 19.95 -11.23
CA GLY A 324 -13.98 20.59 -12.33
C GLY A 324 -14.86 19.56 -13.01
N GLY A 325 -14.27 18.68 -13.81
CA GLY A 325 -15.01 17.65 -14.53
C GLY A 325 -14.14 16.46 -14.87
N ILE A 326 -14.78 15.40 -15.33
CA ILE A 326 -14.09 14.22 -15.85
C ILE A 326 -14.53 14.01 -17.29
N VAL A 327 -13.54 13.99 -18.17
CA VAL A 327 -13.70 13.82 -19.62
C VAL A 327 -13.18 12.45 -20.00
N PHE A 328 -14.04 11.63 -20.58
CA PHE A 328 -13.67 10.33 -21.14
C PHE A 328 -13.26 10.51 -22.60
N LEU A 329 -12.00 10.25 -22.92
CA LEU A 329 -11.49 10.38 -24.28
C LEU A 329 -11.87 9.17 -25.13
N LYS A 330 -12.30 9.44 -26.36
CA LYS A 330 -12.52 8.46 -27.42
C LYS A 330 -11.90 8.99 -28.72
N GLN A 331 -11.03 8.21 -29.35
CA GLN A 331 -10.46 8.60 -30.63
C GLN A 331 -11.54 8.56 -31.71
N ASP A 332 -11.62 9.61 -32.51
CA ASP A 332 -12.59 9.75 -33.60
C ASP A 332 -11.98 10.59 -34.74
N ILE A 333 -12.69 10.66 -35.87
CA ILE A 333 -12.34 11.47 -37.03
C ILE A 333 -12.80 12.92 -36.91
N SER A 334 -13.61 13.24 -35.90
CA SER A 334 -14.14 14.58 -35.64
C SER A 334 -14.19 14.89 -34.14
N ASP A 335 -14.10 16.17 -33.80
CA ASP A 335 -14.08 16.63 -32.39
C ASP A 335 -15.47 17.08 -31.94
N PHE A 336 -16.06 16.39 -30.97
CA PHE A 336 -17.34 16.77 -30.36
C PHE A 336 -17.51 16.16 -28.97
N VAL A 337 -18.34 16.79 -28.15
CA VAL A 337 -18.70 16.31 -26.81
C VAL A 337 -20.02 15.55 -26.86
N GLU A 338 -20.02 14.35 -26.28
CA GLU A 338 -21.19 13.51 -26.05
C GLU A 338 -21.56 13.57 -24.56
N GLU A 339 -22.82 13.89 -24.29
CA GLU A 339 -23.40 13.73 -22.96
C GLU A 339 -23.66 12.25 -22.67
N LEU A 340 -23.25 11.82 -21.49
CA LEU A 340 -23.41 10.44 -21.05
C LEU A 340 -24.71 10.28 -20.26
N THR A 341 -25.41 9.17 -20.48
CA THR A 341 -26.51 8.78 -19.59
C THR A 341 -25.99 8.52 -18.18
N PRO A 342 -26.84 8.61 -17.13
CA PRO A 342 -26.41 8.35 -15.75
C PRO A 342 -25.73 6.98 -15.56
N ASP A 343 -26.23 5.95 -16.24
CA ASP A 343 -25.63 4.61 -16.19
C ASP A 343 -24.25 4.59 -16.84
N GLU A 344 -24.08 5.23 -18.00
CA GLU A 344 -22.78 5.34 -18.67
C GLU A 344 -21.76 6.15 -17.86
N GLN A 345 -22.20 7.19 -17.15
CA GLN A 345 -21.34 7.96 -16.26
C GLN A 345 -20.75 7.08 -15.16
N ILE A 346 -21.62 6.36 -14.44
CA ILE A 346 -21.21 5.45 -13.35
C ILE A 346 -20.32 4.33 -13.89
N LEU A 347 -20.71 3.69 -15.00
CA LEU A 347 -19.93 2.62 -15.63
C LEU A 347 -18.57 3.12 -16.14
N SER A 348 -18.50 4.33 -16.70
CA SER A 348 -17.24 4.90 -17.19
C SER A 348 -16.29 5.21 -16.04
N LEU A 349 -16.82 5.71 -14.92
CA LEU A 349 -16.04 5.92 -13.70
C LEU A 349 -15.50 4.59 -13.15
N THR A 350 -16.37 3.63 -12.88
CA THR A 350 -15.97 2.36 -12.24
C THR A 350 -14.95 1.59 -13.08
N ASN A 351 -15.11 1.58 -14.41
CA ASN A 351 -14.16 0.92 -15.32
C ASN A 351 -12.77 1.58 -15.38
N ARG A 352 -12.62 2.80 -14.86
CA ARG A 352 -11.37 3.59 -14.85
C ARG A 352 -10.79 3.77 -13.46
N MET A 353 -11.47 3.34 -12.41
CA MET A 353 -10.90 3.29 -11.07
C MET A 353 -9.85 2.18 -10.97
N ILE A 354 -8.76 2.48 -10.28
CA ILE A 354 -7.66 1.52 -10.04
C ILE A 354 -7.55 1.09 -8.57
N THR A 355 -8.44 1.60 -7.71
CA THR A 355 -8.55 1.11 -6.34
C THR A 355 -8.96 -0.36 -6.31
N PRO A 356 -8.51 -1.12 -5.29
CA PRO A 356 -8.79 -2.55 -5.16
C PRO A 356 -10.26 -2.92 -5.40
N SER A 357 -10.49 -3.95 -6.21
CA SER A 357 -11.84 -4.47 -6.52
C SER A 357 -11.86 -6.01 -6.54
N TRP A 358 -10.94 -6.65 -5.81
CA TRP A 358 -10.78 -8.11 -5.82
C TRP A 358 -11.78 -8.87 -4.93
N THR A 359 -12.60 -8.17 -4.15
CA THR A 359 -13.78 -8.74 -3.49
C THR A 359 -15.02 -7.92 -3.84
N PRO A 360 -16.23 -8.51 -3.75
CA PRO A 360 -17.49 -7.78 -3.93
C PRO A 360 -17.58 -6.54 -3.04
N THR A 361 -17.18 -6.65 -1.77
CA THR A 361 -17.20 -5.52 -0.81
C THR A 361 -16.30 -4.37 -1.23
N LEU A 362 -15.10 -4.64 -1.78
CA LEU A 362 -14.21 -3.57 -2.25
C LEU A 362 -14.75 -2.94 -3.55
N PHE A 363 -15.33 -3.74 -4.43
CA PHE A 363 -16.01 -3.23 -5.63
C PHE A 363 -17.21 -2.33 -5.26
N GLU A 364 -18.03 -2.72 -4.29
CA GLU A 364 -19.17 -1.93 -3.80
C GLU A 364 -18.75 -0.56 -3.27
N LYS A 365 -17.60 -0.45 -2.58
CA LYS A 365 -17.05 0.84 -2.15
C LYS A 365 -16.75 1.77 -3.34
N ASN A 366 -16.13 1.23 -4.39
CA ASN A 366 -15.85 1.98 -5.61
C ASN A 366 -17.15 2.38 -6.33
N PHE A 367 -18.11 1.46 -6.41
CA PHE A 367 -19.41 1.69 -7.03
C PHE A 367 -20.20 2.79 -6.31
N PHE A 368 -20.26 2.74 -4.97
CA PHE A 368 -20.90 3.77 -4.16
C PHE A 368 -20.23 5.14 -4.34
N PHE A 369 -18.91 5.19 -4.40
CA PHE A 369 -18.18 6.43 -4.69
C PHE A 369 -18.60 7.01 -6.05
N ALA A 370 -18.66 6.17 -7.09
CA ALA A 370 -19.07 6.59 -8.43
C ALA A 370 -20.51 7.12 -8.45
N GLN A 371 -21.45 6.45 -7.77
CA GLN A 371 -22.84 6.89 -7.63
C GLN A 371 -22.95 8.24 -6.93
N LYS A 372 -22.13 8.49 -5.91
CA LYS A 372 -22.09 9.78 -5.21
C LYS A 372 -21.48 10.88 -6.06
N LEU A 373 -20.44 10.55 -6.85
CA LEU A 373 -19.71 11.52 -7.67
C LEU A 373 -20.50 12.00 -8.88
N ALA A 374 -21.15 11.07 -9.60
CA ALA A 374 -21.81 11.35 -10.87
C ALA A 374 -22.77 12.56 -10.88
N PRO A 375 -23.69 12.72 -9.90
CA PRO A 375 -24.60 13.86 -9.90
C PRO A 375 -23.94 15.20 -9.48
N LEU A 376 -22.70 15.18 -9.00
CA LEU A 376 -22.00 16.36 -8.46
C LEU A 376 -20.92 16.92 -9.40
N THR A 377 -20.72 16.31 -10.57
CA THR A 377 -19.58 16.61 -11.46
C THR A 377 -20.00 16.49 -12.91
N SER A 378 -19.50 17.37 -13.78
CA SER A 378 -19.68 17.20 -15.22
C SER A 378 -18.87 16.00 -15.70
N LEU A 379 -19.60 15.01 -16.21
CA LEU A 379 -19.06 13.78 -16.80
C LEU A 379 -19.51 13.69 -18.25
N CYS A 380 -18.56 13.77 -19.18
CA CYS A 380 -18.85 13.71 -20.61
C CYS A 380 -17.81 12.86 -21.35
N ARG A 381 -18.13 12.51 -22.60
CA ARG A 381 -17.18 11.85 -23.50
C ARG A 381 -16.75 12.81 -24.59
N LEU A 382 -15.46 13.01 -24.74
CA LEU A 382 -14.90 13.77 -25.86
C LEU A 382 -14.46 12.78 -26.94
N HIS A 383 -15.12 12.87 -28.08
CA HIS A 383 -14.63 12.27 -29.32
C HIS A 383 -13.59 13.23 -29.89
N CYS A 384 -12.37 12.75 -30.13
CA CYS A 384 -11.26 13.64 -30.46
C CYS A 384 -10.24 13.09 -31.45
N THR A 385 -9.76 14.01 -32.29
CA THR A 385 -8.51 13.98 -33.03
C THR A 385 -7.35 14.43 -32.13
N PRO A 386 -6.08 14.13 -32.47
CA PRO A 386 -4.91 14.59 -31.71
C PRO A 386 -4.49 16.02 -32.10
N THR A 387 -5.44 16.93 -32.33
CA THR A 387 -5.18 18.30 -32.80
C THR A 387 -5.68 19.35 -31.82
N ASN A 388 -5.21 20.59 -31.93
CA ASN A 388 -5.62 21.70 -31.05
C ASN A 388 -7.13 21.95 -31.06
N HIS A 389 -7.83 21.63 -32.15
CA HIS A 389 -9.28 21.76 -32.25
C HIS A 389 -10.01 20.93 -31.18
N ALA A 390 -9.51 19.74 -30.82
CA ALA A 390 -10.06 18.95 -29.72
C ALA A 390 -9.99 19.67 -28.36
N ALA A 391 -8.90 20.39 -28.11
CA ALA A 391 -8.71 21.15 -26.88
C ALA A 391 -9.62 22.39 -26.85
N GLU A 392 -9.82 23.05 -27.99
CA GLU A 392 -10.73 24.18 -28.17
C GLU A 392 -12.19 23.78 -27.90
N VAL A 393 -12.66 22.69 -28.53
CA VAL A 393 -14.01 22.13 -28.33
C VAL A 393 -14.25 21.81 -26.86
N MET A 394 -13.30 21.15 -26.20
CA MET A 394 -13.43 20.81 -24.79
C MET A 394 -13.43 22.05 -23.90
N LYS A 395 -12.59 23.04 -24.21
CA LYS A 395 -12.55 24.31 -23.47
C LYS A 395 -13.87 25.05 -23.58
N GLU A 396 -14.47 25.12 -24.76
CA GLU A 396 -15.78 25.77 -24.97
C GLU A 396 -16.87 25.09 -24.13
N TYR A 397 -16.93 23.75 -24.14
CA TYR A 397 -17.87 22.99 -23.31
C TYR A 397 -17.66 23.26 -21.81
N VAL A 398 -16.41 23.22 -21.34
CA VAL A 398 -16.08 23.52 -19.94
C VAL A 398 -16.46 24.95 -19.56
N ASP A 399 -16.22 25.92 -20.44
CA ASP A 399 -16.56 27.32 -20.22
C ASP A 399 -18.07 27.57 -20.16
N GLY A 400 -18.87 26.77 -20.90
CA GLY A 400 -20.32 26.78 -20.81
C GLY A 400 -20.81 26.27 -19.46
N TRP A 401 -20.31 25.12 -19.01
CA TRP A 401 -20.74 24.49 -17.77
C TRP A 401 -20.33 25.24 -16.49
N ILE A 402 -19.23 26.00 -16.51
CA ILE A 402 -18.85 26.86 -15.36
C ILE A 402 -19.82 28.03 -15.16
N ARG A 403 -20.58 28.43 -16.18
CA ARG A 403 -21.50 29.58 -16.12
C ARG A 403 -22.87 29.23 -15.55
N GLU A 404 -23.21 27.94 -15.49
CA GLU A 404 -24.41 27.39 -14.87
C GLU A 404 -24.14 27.06 -13.40
#